data_AF-A0A1Z5JDB2-F1
#
_entry.id   AF-A0A1Z5JDB2-F1
#
_cell.length_a   1.000
_cell.length_b   1.000
_cell.length_c   1.000
_cell.angle_alpha   90.00
_cell.angle_beta   90.00
_cell.angle_gamma   90.00
#
_symmetry.space_group_name_H-M   'P 1'
#
loop_
_entity.id
_entity.type
_entity.pdbx_description
1 polymer ?
#
loop_
_entity_poly.entity_id
_entity_poly.type
_entity_poly.pdbx_seq_one_letter_code
_entity_poly.pdbx_strand_id
1 'polypeptide(L)'
;MTFQKLIDDDSQTLMTEASSPASSPRVFPVTLKRRLRVKISLAFNESFPIASRASMGIEDLRATWYDKTEYNAMKSNIIPILRKMMKNEIVEESDKETTRGLEYRTRKGANLRQENKLNGIKAVLDEQRRQRLAGIKKPELISQAYLDAAAAQCQEAAQNLAIADALEAREYCQKIKSSLLSKARAEVKKFTHFRVRSPFLAAPGKSAAVAA
;
A
#
# COMPACT_ATOMS: atom_id res chain seq x y z
N MET A 1 1.64 -41.12 -47.69
CA MET A 1 0.18 -41.28 -47.64
C MET A 1 -0.43 -39.91 -47.42
N THR A 2 -1.03 -39.40 -48.48
CA THR A 2 -1.60 -38.06 -48.61
C THR A 2 -3.04 -38.12 -48.14
N PHE A 3 -3.47 -37.19 -47.29
CA PHE A 3 -4.89 -36.83 -47.19
C PHE A 3 -5.02 -35.32 -47.17
N GLN A 4 -5.69 -34.87 -48.22
CA GLN A 4 -5.98 -33.49 -48.55
C GLN A 4 -7.45 -33.23 -48.23
N LYS A 5 -7.73 -31.96 -47.88
CA LYS A 5 -8.94 -31.15 -48.18
C LYS A 5 -9.99 -30.92 -47.09
N LEU A 6 -10.33 -29.62 -47.04
CA LEU A 6 -11.62 -28.98 -46.78
C LEU A 6 -12.08 -28.91 -45.31
N ILE A 7 -12.10 -27.69 -44.77
CA ILE A 7 -13.28 -26.80 -44.83
C ILE A 7 -12.78 -25.37 -44.55
N ASP A 8 -12.86 -24.52 -45.56
CA ASP A 8 -12.95 -23.07 -45.41
C ASP A 8 -14.35 -22.74 -44.89
N ASP A 9 -14.47 -21.84 -43.91
CA ASP A 9 -15.69 -21.05 -43.78
C ASP A 9 -15.36 -19.66 -43.20
N ASP A 10 -15.37 -18.70 -44.12
CA ASP A 10 -15.37 -17.28 -43.89
C ASP A 10 -16.65 -16.87 -43.15
N SER A 11 -16.51 -16.20 -42.01
CA SER A 11 -17.53 -15.24 -41.58
C SER A 11 -16.90 -14.02 -40.93
N GLN A 12 -16.75 -13.00 -41.77
CA GLN A 12 -16.66 -11.60 -41.35
C GLN A 12 -17.87 -11.28 -40.48
N THR A 13 -17.64 -10.81 -39.25
CA THR A 13 -18.67 -10.09 -38.48
C THR A 13 -18.13 -8.72 -38.12
N LEU A 14 -18.80 -7.73 -38.69
CA LEU A 14 -18.59 -6.29 -38.58
C LEU A 14 -18.80 -5.78 -37.14
N MET A 15 -18.01 -4.76 -36.83
CA MET A 15 -18.20 -3.68 -35.86
C MET A 15 -19.55 -3.64 -35.12
N THR A 16 -19.48 -3.57 -33.79
CA THR A 16 -20.47 -2.81 -33.02
C THR A 16 -19.75 -2.08 -31.88
N GLU A 17 -19.53 -0.79 -32.07
CA GLU A 17 -19.11 0.14 -31.03
C GLU A 17 -20.22 0.24 -29.97
N ALA A 18 -19.99 -0.35 -28.79
CA ALA A 18 -20.84 -0.12 -27.64
C ALA A 18 -20.44 1.20 -26.98
N SER A 19 -21.12 2.27 -27.38
CA SER A 19 -21.19 3.55 -26.68
C SER A 19 -21.48 3.34 -25.20
N SER A 20 -20.51 3.72 -24.35
CA SER A 20 -20.62 3.62 -22.89
C SER A 20 -21.44 4.81 -22.37
N PRO A 21 -22.62 4.60 -21.76
CA PRO A 21 -23.41 5.70 -21.23
C PRO A 21 -22.73 6.27 -19.98
N ALA A 22 -22.51 7.58 -20.00
CA ALA A 22 -21.99 8.37 -18.88
C ALA A 22 -22.74 8.05 -17.59
N SER A 23 -22.08 7.40 -16.62
CA SER A 23 -22.68 7.10 -15.33
C SER A 23 -22.73 8.39 -14.48
N SER A 24 -23.93 8.83 -14.13
CA SER A 24 -24.13 9.87 -13.13
C SER A 24 -23.45 9.52 -11.80
N PRO A 25 -22.98 10.53 -11.02
CA PRO A 25 -22.31 10.31 -9.75
C PRO A 25 -23.26 9.63 -8.75
N ARG A 26 -22.94 8.38 -8.38
CA ARG A 26 -23.64 7.66 -7.32
C ARG A 26 -23.33 8.34 -6.00
N VAL A 27 -24.30 9.07 -5.45
CA VAL A 27 -24.27 9.57 -4.08
C VAL A 27 -24.47 8.37 -3.17
N PHE A 28 -23.39 7.84 -2.60
CA PHE A 28 -23.49 6.79 -1.59
C PHE A 28 -23.90 7.40 -0.25
N PRO A 29 -25.01 6.96 0.36
CA PRO A 29 -25.36 7.40 1.70
C PRO A 29 -24.30 6.91 2.69
N VAL A 30 -23.77 7.84 3.49
CA VAL A 30 -22.79 7.56 4.54
C VAL A 30 -23.48 6.76 5.65
N THR A 31 -23.46 5.43 5.54
CA THR A 31 -24.00 4.54 6.57
C THR A 31 -23.01 4.44 7.73
N LEU A 32 -23.55 4.59 8.95
CA LEU A 32 -22.86 4.48 10.23
C LEU A 32 -21.96 3.23 10.31
N LYS A 33 -20.74 3.42 10.85
CA LYS A 33 -19.66 2.42 10.98
C LYS A 33 -20.17 1.11 11.58
N ARG A 34 -20.46 0.11 10.74
CA ARG A 34 -20.62 -1.28 11.17
C ARG A 34 -19.27 -1.77 11.69
N ARG A 35 -19.18 -2.05 12.99
CA ARG A 35 -18.07 -2.82 13.57
C ARG A 35 -18.19 -4.26 13.06
N LEU A 36 -17.56 -4.56 11.93
CA LEU A 36 -17.42 -5.93 11.44
C LEU A 36 -16.61 -6.72 12.48
N ARG A 37 -17.28 -7.63 13.19
CA ARG A 37 -16.60 -8.60 14.04
C ARG A 37 -16.21 -9.76 13.15
N VAL A 38 -14.94 -9.85 12.78
CA VAL A 38 -14.40 -11.03 12.10
C VAL A 38 -14.31 -12.15 13.15
N LYS A 39 -15.09 -13.22 12.95
CA LYS A 39 -14.88 -14.48 13.68
C LYS A 39 -14.01 -15.37 12.81
N ILE A 40 -12.77 -15.57 13.23
CA ILE A 40 -11.87 -16.54 12.59
C ILE A 40 -12.27 -17.91 13.12
N SER A 41 -12.87 -18.74 12.26
CA SER A 41 -13.14 -20.14 12.59
C SER A 41 -11.84 -20.94 12.39
N LEU A 42 -11.24 -21.40 13.49
CA LEU A 42 -10.04 -22.25 13.48
C LEU A 42 -10.34 -23.73 13.18
N ALA A 43 -11.58 -24.06 12.84
CA ALA A 43 -12.03 -25.45 12.69
C ALA A 43 -11.48 -26.16 11.43
N PHE A 44 -10.96 -25.43 10.44
CA PHE A 44 -10.53 -25.99 9.16
C PHE A 44 -9.18 -25.41 8.73
N ASN A 45 -8.11 -26.14 9.04
CA ASN A 45 -6.81 -25.90 8.43
C ASN A 45 -6.75 -26.71 7.13
N GLU A 46 -7.28 -26.16 6.05
CA GLU A 46 -7.09 -26.72 4.72
C GLU A 46 -5.68 -26.38 4.23
N SER A 47 -4.87 -27.41 3.95
CA SER A 47 -3.56 -27.24 3.34
C SER A 47 -3.66 -27.49 1.84
N PHE A 48 -3.28 -26.49 1.04
CA PHE A 48 -3.20 -26.63 -0.40
C PHE A 48 -1.74 -26.88 -0.82
N PRO A 49 -1.47 -27.91 -1.63
CA PRO A 49 -0.13 -28.11 -2.17
C PRO A 49 0.21 -26.97 -3.13
N ILE A 50 1.28 -26.25 -2.85
CA ILE A 50 1.78 -25.18 -3.71
C ILE A 50 2.70 -25.81 -4.76
N ALA A 51 2.34 -25.70 -6.03
CA ALA A 51 3.17 -26.19 -7.13
C ALA A 51 4.54 -25.52 -7.11
N SER A 52 5.59 -26.30 -7.39
CA SER A 52 6.94 -25.75 -7.53
C SER A 52 6.99 -24.79 -8.72
N ARG A 53 7.81 -23.74 -8.62
CA ARG A 53 8.03 -22.83 -9.76
C ARG A 53 8.59 -23.56 -10.99
N ALA A 54 9.32 -24.66 -10.78
CA ALA A 54 9.86 -25.48 -11.87
C ALA A 54 8.77 -26.32 -12.58
N SER A 55 7.63 -26.55 -11.94
CA SER A 55 6.50 -27.29 -12.51
C SER A 55 5.39 -26.40 -13.07
N MET A 56 5.54 -25.08 -13.02
CA MET A 56 4.56 -24.14 -13.61
C MET A 56 4.64 -24.16 -15.14
N GLY A 57 3.48 -24.16 -15.80
CA GLY A 57 3.40 -24.06 -17.26
C GLY A 57 3.83 -22.67 -17.75
N ILE A 58 4.09 -22.56 -19.06
CA ILE A 58 4.45 -21.27 -19.68
C ILE A 58 3.32 -20.25 -19.50
N GLU A 59 2.06 -20.69 -19.60
CA GLU A 59 0.89 -19.81 -19.42
C GLU A 59 0.77 -19.31 -17.98
N ASP A 60 1.00 -20.17 -16.97
CA ASP A 60 1.02 -19.74 -15.57
C ASP A 60 2.15 -18.75 -15.29
N LEU A 61 3.33 -18.97 -15.89
CA LEU A 61 4.45 -18.06 -15.80
C LEU A 61 4.14 -16.70 -16.44
N ARG A 62 3.41 -16.68 -17.56
CA ARG A 62 2.93 -15.44 -18.20
C ARG A 62 1.83 -14.75 -17.41
N ALA A 63 1.02 -15.52 -16.68
CA ALA A 63 0.00 -15.00 -15.77
C ALA A 63 0.56 -14.46 -14.45
N THR A 64 1.89 -14.54 -14.24
CA THR A 64 2.50 -13.89 -13.08
C THR A 64 2.42 -12.36 -13.20
N TRP A 65 2.36 -11.68 -12.06
CA TRP A 65 2.16 -10.23 -12.00
C TRP A 65 3.32 -9.42 -12.58
N TYR A 66 4.52 -10.00 -12.62
CA TYR A 66 5.72 -9.35 -13.12
C TYR A 66 6.58 -10.34 -13.89
N ASP A 67 7.03 -9.92 -15.05
CA ASP A 67 7.99 -10.71 -15.81
C ASP A 67 9.42 -10.59 -15.23
N LYS A 68 10.35 -11.36 -15.80
CA LYS A 68 11.75 -11.35 -15.35
C LYS A 68 12.42 -9.99 -15.63
N THR A 69 12.05 -9.31 -16.70
CA THR A 69 12.63 -8.03 -17.12
C THR A 69 12.19 -6.90 -16.20
N GLU A 70 10.90 -6.79 -15.90
CA GLU A 70 10.30 -5.89 -14.92
C GLU A 70 10.88 -6.12 -13.53
N TYR A 71 10.99 -7.38 -13.11
CA TYR A 71 11.60 -7.71 -11.82
C TYR A 71 13.06 -7.26 -11.73
N ASN A 72 13.84 -7.43 -12.80
CA ASN A 72 15.21 -6.94 -12.85
C ASN A 72 15.26 -5.40 -12.87
N ALA A 73 14.34 -4.74 -13.57
CA ALA A 73 14.24 -3.28 -13.57
C ALA A 73 13.91 -2.74 -12.16
N MET A 74 12.97 -3.36 -11.46
CA MET A 74 12.66 -3.04 -10.06
C MET A 74 13.90 -3.20 -9.17
N LYS A 75 14.66 -4.29 -9.35
CA LYS A 75 15.92 -4.51 -8.63
C LYS A 75 16.99 -3.47 -8.97
N SER A 76 17.13 -3.04 -10.22
CA SER A 76 18.10 -2.00 -10.56
C SER A 76 17.72 -0.64 -9.97
N ASN A 77 16.42 -0.34 -9.89
CA ASN A 77 15.92 0.94 -9.39
C ASN A 77 16.19 1.14 -7.90
N ILE A 78 16.24 0.07 -7.10
CA ILE A 78 16.55 0.17 -5.66
C ILE A 78 18.04 0.41 -5.39
N ILE A 79 18.94 0.06 -6.31
CA ILE A 79 20.39 0.11 -6.07
C ILE A 79 20.89 1.55 -5.80
N PRO A 80 20.52 2.58 -6.58
CA PRO A 80 20.90 3.95 -6.28
C PRO A 80 20.46 4.41 -4.89
N ILE A 81 19.23 4.09 -4.50
CA ILE A 81 18.68 4.44 -3.18
C ILE A 81 19.49 3.78 -2.07
N LEU A 82 19.80 2.49 -2.21
CA LEU A 82 20.65 1.78 -1.26
C LEU A 82 22.04 2.40 -1.12
N ARG A 83 22.64 2.85 -2.23
CA ARG A 83 23.94 3.54 -2.20
C ARG A 83 23.85 4.86 -1.44
N LYS A 84 22.80 5.66 -1.65
CA LYS A 84 22.54 6.89 -0.89
C LYS A 84 22.40 6.60 0.61
N MET A 85 21.56 5.62 0.96
CA MET A 85 21.37 5.18 2.35
C MET A 85 22.67 4.72 3.01
N MET A 86 23.49 3.95 2.30
CA MET A 86 24.78 3.45 2.83
C MET A 86 25.82 4.56 3.02
N LYS A 87 25.71 5.67 2.29
CA LYS A 87 26.54 6.86 2.45
C LYS A 87 25.98 7.85 3.48
N ASN A 88 24.82 7.56 4.08
CA ASN A 88 24.05 8.49 4.92
C ASN A 88 23.68 9.79 4.18
N GLU A 89 23.51 9.73 2.86
CA GLU A 89 22.96 10.83 2.08
C GLU A 89 21.44 10.92 2.33
N ILE A 90 20.90 12.14 2.32
CA ILE A 90 19.47 12.36 2.48
C ILE A 90 18.75 11.82 1.23
N VAL A 91 17.78 10.92 1.44
CA VAL A 91 16.88 10.43 0.40
C VAL A 91 15.55 11.14 0.57
N GLU A 92 15.11 11.83 -0.49
CA GLU A 92 13.79 12.47 -0.49
C GLU A 92 12.72 11.42 -0.72
N GLU A 93 11.85 11.22 0.28
CA GLU A 93 10.70 10.33 0.15
C GLU A 93 9.74 10.87 -0.92
N SER A 94 9.60 10.13 -2.02
CA SER A 94 8.78 10.47 -3.19
C SER A 94 8.21 9.21 -3.83
N ASP A 95 7.33 9.36 -4.81
CA ASP A 95 6.77 8.21 -5.56
C ASP A 95 7.86 7.38 -6.29
N LYS A 96 9.07 7.93 -6.45
CA LYS A 96 10.20 7.28 -7.14
C LYS A 96 11.26 6.72 -6.20
N GLU A 97 11.44 7.34 -5.05
CA GLU A 97 12.47 6.98 -4.08
C GLU A 97 11.84 6.81 -2.70
N THR A 98 12.01 5.62 -2.11
CA THR A 98 11.63 5.38 -0.72
C THR A 98 12.71 4.58 -0.01
N THR A 99 12.99 4.96 1.23
CA THR A 99 13.93 4.24 2.10
C THR A 99 13.26 3.11 2.87
N ARG A 100 11.93 3.17 2.99
CA ARG A 100 11.14 2.21 3.75
C ARG A 100 11.17 0.83 3.10
N GLY A 101 11.42 -0.20 3.91
CA GLY A 101 11.57 -1.58 3.45
C GLY A 101 12.94 -1.91 2.84
N LEU A 102 13.83 -0.92 2.70
CA LEU A 102 15.20 -1.10 2.21
C LEU A 102 16.25 -1.12 3.35
N GLU A 103 15.85 -0.88 4.59
CA GLU A 103 16.74 -0.77 5.76
C GLU A 103 17.62 -2.02 5.91
N TYR A 104 17.03 -3.18 5.64
CA TYR A 104 17.67 -4.48 5.75
C TYR A 104 18.47 -4.92 4.51
N ARG A 105 18.35 -4.16 3.43
CA ARG A 105 19.17 -4.34 2.22
C ARG A 105 20.49 -3.57 2.33
N THR A 106 20.61 -2.65 3.29
CA THR A 106 21.89 -2.05 3.65
C THR A 106 22.81 -3.09 4.31
N ARG A 107 24.13 -2.89 4.23
CA ARG A 107 25.10 -3.77 4.89
C ARG A 107 24.86 -3.88 6.40
N LYS A 108 24.57 -2.75 7.05
CA LYS A 108 24.28 -2.70 8.49
C LYS A 108 23.01 -3.50 8.83
N GLY A 109 21.91 -3.25 8.11
CA GLY A 109 20.65 -3.96 8.35
C GLY A 109 20.71 -5.45 8.02
N ALA A 110 21.46 -5.83 6.97
CA ALA A 110 21.69 -7.22 6.62
C ALA A 110 22.47 -7.96 7.71
N ASN A 111 23.56 -7.34 8.21
CA ASN A 111 24.34 -7.89 9.32
C ASN A 111 23.48 -8.05 10.59
N LEU A 112 22.71 -7.02 10.95
CA LEU A 112 21.84 -7.05 12.12
C LEU A 112 20.79 -8.17 12.02
N ARG A 113 20.17 -8.37 10.85
CA ARG A 113 19.24 -9.50 10.64
C ARG A 113 19.92 -10.85 10.81
N GLN A 114 21.11 -10.99 10.24
CA GLN A 114 21.87 -12.23 10.33
C GLN A 114 22.28 -12.52 11.78
N GLU A 115 22.74 -11.50 12.51
CA GLU A 115 23.09 -11.60 13.92
C GLU A 115 21.89 -11.99 14.78
N ASN A 116 20.76 -11.30 14.65
CA ASN A 116 19.54 -11.63 15.40
C ASN A 116 19.07 -13.07 15.12
N LYS A 117 19.18 -13.53 13.86
CA LYS A 117 18.88 -14.92 13.49
C LYS A 117 19.83 -15.90 14.17
N LEU A 118 21.13 -15.64 14.13
CA LEU A 118 22.13 -16.53 14.73
C LEU A 118 22.00 -16.57 16.26
N ASN A 119 21.74 -15.44 16.90
CA ASN A 119 21.51 -15.35 18.34
C ASN A 119 20.29 -16.18 18.76
N GLY A 120 19.18 -16.08 18.03
CA GLY A 120 17.99 -16.89 18.29
C GLY A 120 18.25 -18.40 18.12
N ILE A 121 18.96 -18.80 17.06
CA ILE A 121 19.33 -20.21 16.84
C ILE A 121 20.23 -20.71 17.98
N LYS A 122 21.25 -19.93 18.34
CA LYS A 122 22.19 -20.27 19.41
C LYS A 122 21.47 -20.48 20.74
N ALA A 123 20.60 -19.54 21.13
CA ALA A 123 19.83 -19.63 22.37
C ALA A 123 18.96 -20.89 22.44
N VAL A 124 18.28 -21.23 21.34
CA VAL A 124 17.48 -22.46 21.25
C VAL A 124 18.34 -23.71 21.40
N LEU A 125 19.48 -23.78 20.70
CA LEU A 125 20.37 -24.95 20.75
C LEU A 125 21.02 -25.12 22.13
N ASP A 126 21.41 -24.01 22.78
CA ASP A 126 21.98 -24.01 24.12
C ASP A 126 20.96 -24.49 25.16
N GLU A 127 19.72 -24.01 25.07
CA GLU A 127 18.63 -24.43 25.96
C GLU A 127 18.24 -25.91 25.73
N GLN A 128 18.16 -26.35 24.48
CA GLN A 128 17.92 -27.76 24.14
C GLN A 128 19.04 -28.66 24.68
N ARG A 129 20.30 -28.22 24.60
CA ARG A 129 21.44 -28.94 25.17
C ARG A 129 21.32 -29.04 26.69
N ARG A 130 21.01 -27.92 27.37
CA ARG A 130 20.81 -27.88 28.82
C ARG A 130 19.70 -28.83 29.26
N GLN A 131 18.56 -28.82 28.57
CA GLN A 131 17.44 -29.72 28.84
C GLN A 131 17.82 -31.19 28.65
N ARG A 132 18.57 -31.52 27.59
CA ARG A 132 19.07 -32.89 27.35
C ARG A 132 19.97 -33.38 28.48
N LEU A 133 20.91 -32.55 28.94
CA LEU A 133 21.81 -32.90 30.04
C LEU A 133 21.08 -33.06 31.38
N ALA A 134 20.02 -32.28 31.60
CA ALA A 134 19.20 -32.36 32.81
C ALA A 134 18.09 -33.43 32.76
N GLY A 135 17.87 -34.08 31.62
CA GLY A 135 16.76 -35.02 31.43
C GLY A 135 15.37 -34.36 31.43
N ILE A 136 15.30 -33.05 31.20
CA ILE A 136 14.05 -32.26 31.22
C ILE A 136 13.55 -32.07 29.78
N LYS A 137 12.23 -31.99 29.57
CA LYS A 137 11.62 -31.59 28.30
C LYS A 137 10.54 -30.54 28.57
N LYS A 138 10.90 -29.27 28.44
CA LYS A 138 10.01 -28.13 28.69
C LYS A 138 10.08 -27.16 27.50
N PRO A 139 9.19 -27.27 26.51
CA PRO A 139 9.22 -26.42 25.33
C PRO A 139 9.07 -24.93 25.66
N GLU A 140 8.39 -24.60 26.75
CA GLU A 140 8.17 -23.22 27.22
C GLU A 140 9.50 -22.52 27.51
N LEU A 141 10.47 -23.24 28.08
CA LEU A 141 11.80 -22.68 28.38
C LEU A 141 12.61 -22.44 27.09
N ILE A 142 12.43 -23.27 26.05
CA ILE A 142 13.05 -23.05 24.74
C ILE A 142 12.46 -21.79 24.09
N SER A 143 11.14 -21.62 24.14
CA SER A 143 10.51 -20.40 23.64
C SER A 143 10.97 -19.16 24.40
N GLN A 144 11.07 -19.24 25.73
CA GLN A 144 11.53 -18.13 26.55
C GLN A 144 12.98 -17.75 26.20
N ALA A 145 13.88 -18.73 26.07
CA ALA A 145 15.26 -18.49 25.67
C ALA A 145 15.37 -17.78 24.31
N TYR A 146 14.52 -18.15 23.33
CA TYR A 146 14.48 -17.45 22.05
C TYR A 146 13.97 -16.01 22.18
N LEU A 147 12.90 -15.81 22.97
CA LEU A 147 12.31 -14.49 23.19
C LEU A 147 13.33 -13.53 23.83
N ASP A 148 14.02 -14.01 24.85
CA ASP A 148 15.01 -13.23 25.61
C ASP A 148 16.24 -12.88 24.76
N ALA A 149 16.71 -13.81 23.91
CA ALA A 149 17.95 -13.63 23.17
C ALA A 149 17.81 -12.80 21.87
N ALA A 150 16.64 -12.82 21.22
CA ALA A 150 16.48 -12.19 19.90
C ALA A 150 15.15 -11.47 19.69
N ALA A 151 14.03 -12.02 20.19
CA ALA A 151 12.73 -11.49 19.84
C ALA A 151 12.40 -10.15 20.53
N ALA A 152 12.80 -9.98 21.79
CA ALA A 152 12.48 -8.77 22.58
C ALA A 152 12.98 -7.49 21.89
N GLN A 153 14.25 -7.46 21.48
CA GLN A 153 14.84 -6.31 20.77
C GLN A 153 14.15 -6.05 19.42
N CYS A 154 13.79 -7.11 18.70
CA CYS A 154 13.07 -6.97 17.42
C CYS A 154 11.66 -6.40 17.62
N GLN A 155 10.97 -6.82 18.69
CA GLN A 155 9.63 -6.32 19.04
C GLN A 155 9.67 -4.85 19.43
N GLU A 156 10.63 -4.45 20.26
CA GLU A 156 10.84 -3.05 20.65
C GLU A 156 11.14 -2.18 19.43
N ALA A 157 12.08 -2.61 18.57
CA ALA A 157 12.40 -1.90 17.34
C ALA A 157 11.19 -1.75 16.42
N ALA A 158 10.36 -2.79 16.28
CA ALA A 158 9.13 -2.75 15.50
C ALA A 158 8.09 -1.80 16.12
N GLN A 159 7.96 -1.77 17.44
CA GLN A 159 7.05 -0.87 18.14
C GLN A 159 7.46 0.59 17.94
N ASN A 160 8.74 0.90 18.10
CA ASN A 160 9.27 2.25 17.89
C ASN A 160 9.05 2.72 16.45
N LEU A 161 9.27 1.83 15.47
CA LEU A 161 9.00 2.11 14.06
C LEU A 161 7.51 2.39 13.83
N ALA A 162 6.61 1.56 14.39
CA ALA A 162 5.18 1.75 14.25
C ALA A 162 4.68 3.07 14.86
N ILE A 163 5.27 3.52 15.97
CA ILE A 163 4.96 4.83 16.57
C ILE A 163 5.38 5.97 15.63
N ALA A 164 6.60 5.89 15.08
CA ALA A 164 7.08 6.89 14.11
C ALA A 164 6.17 6.94 12.87
N ASP A 165 5.81 5.78 12.32
CA ASP A 165 4.92 5.67 11.16
C ASP A 165 3.52 6.24 11.45
N ALA A 166 2.99 6.00 12.65
CA ALA A 166 1.71 6.55 13.06
C ALA A 166 1.73 8.09 13.18
N LEU A 167 2.85 8.67 13.63
CA LEU A 167 3.03 10.11 13.70
C LEU A 167 3.16 10.71 12.30
N GLU A 168 4.01 10.14 11.45
CA GLU A 168 4.21 10.57 10.06
C GLU A 168 2.89 10.54 9.27
N ALA A 169 2.13 9.44 9.36
CA ALA A 169 0.83 9.32 8.72
C ALA A 169 -0.18 10.36 9.23
N ARG A 170 -0.17 10.66 10.54
CA ARG A 170 -1.04 11.68 11.13
C ARG A 170 -0.74 13.07 10.58
N GLU A 171 0.54 13.44 10.50
CA GLU A 171 0.99 14.72 9.95
C GLU A 171 0.62 14.84 8.47
N TYR A 172 0.86 13.79 7.68
CA TYR A 172 0.48 13.74 6.27
C TYR A 172 -1.03 13.93 6.08
N CYS A 173 -1.86 13.24 6.87
CA CYS A 173 -3.31 13.42 6.84
C CYS A 173 -3.74 14.86 7.20
N GLN A 174 -3.07 15.51 8.16
CA GLN A 174 -3.36 16.90 8.51
C GLN A 174 -2.99 17.87 7.38
N LYS A 175 -1.83 17.65 6.73
CA LYS A 175 -1.36 18.43 5.57
C LYS A 175 -2.31 18.33 4.38
N ILE A 176 -2.83 17.12 4.10
CA ILE A 176 -3.84 16.94 3.06
C ILE A 176 -5.12 17.69 3.41
N LYS A 177 -5.62 17.54 4.64
CA LYS A 177 -6.84 18.23 5.08
C LYS A 177 -6.71 19.75 4.94
N SER A 178 -5.60 20.34 5.37
CA SER A 178 -5.39 21.79 5.26
C SER A 178 -5.30 22.27 3.80
N SER A 179 -4.65 21.50 2.92
CA SER A 179 -4.58 21.78 1.48
C SER A 179 -5.95 21.68 0.79
N LEU A 180 -6.76 20.68 1.13
CA LEU A 180 -8.11 20.54 0.59
C LEU A 180 -9.02 21.68 1.06
N LEU A 181 -8.94 22.06 2.34
CA LEU A 181 -9.70 23.17 2.89
C LEU A 181 -9.32 24.52 2.25
N SER A 182 -8.04 24.75 1.97
CA SER A 182 -7.59 25.99 1.31
C SER A 182 -8.08 26.06 -0.14
N LYS A 183 -8.02 24.95 -0.89
CA LYS A 183 -8.59 24.84 -2.24
C LYS A 183 -10.10 25.10 -2.25
N ALA A 184 -10.85 24.46 -1.34
CA ALA A 184 -12.30 24.66 -1.23
C ALA A 184 -12.65 26.13 -0.89
N ARG A 185 -11.92 26.76 0.04
CA ARG A 185 -12.10 28.19 0.35
C ARG A 185 -11.82 29.10 -0.85
N ALA A 186 -10.79 28.78 -1.64
CA ALA A 186 -10.48 29.54 -2.86
C ALA A 186 -11.59 29.42 -3.91
N GLU A 187 -12.20 28.24 -4.07
CA GLU A 187 -13.32 28.04 -4.98
C GLU A 187 -14.58 28.80 -4.54
N VAL A 188 -14.92 28.76 -3.24
CA VAL A 188 -16.06 29.54 -2.71
C VAL A 188 -15.86 31.04 -2.94
N LYS A 189 -14.64 31.56 -2.76
CA LYS A 189 -14.33 32.97 -3.04
C LYS A 189 -14.60 33.37 -4.49
N LYS A 190 -14.36 32.48 -5.46
CA LYS A 190 -14.66 32.73 -6.88
C LYS A 190 -16.16 32.92 -7.12
N PHE A 191 -17.01 32.19 -6.39
CA PHE A 191 -18.46 32.32 -6.49
C PHE A 191 -19.02 33.53 -5.73
N THR A 192 -18.43 33.93 -4.60
CA THR A 192 -18.93 35.06 -3.80
C THR A 192 -18.69 36.44 -4.42
N HIS A 193 -17.82 36.56 -5.43
CA HIS A 193 -17.65 37.82 -6.18
C HIS A 193 -18.70 38.04 -7.27
N PHE A 194 -19.61 37.09 -7.50
CA PHE A 194 -20.84 37.33 -8.26
C PHE A 194 -21.88 38.03 -7.38
N ARG A 195 -21.53 39.22 -6.87
CA ARG A 195 -22.51 40.09 -6.22
C ARG A 195 -23.41 40.61 -7.34
N VAL A 196 -24.59 40.03 -7.47
CA VAL A 196 -25.65 40.51 -8.37
C VAL A 196 -25.80 42.01 -8.14
N ARG A 197 -25.40 42.83 -9.12
CA ARG A 197 -25.86 44.22 -9.21
C ARG A 197 -27.37 44.10 -9.38
N SER A 198 -28.12 44.21 -8.28
CA SER A 198 -29.57 44.37 -8.35
C SER A 198 -29.84 45.66 -9.14
N PRO A 199 -30.42 45.60 -10.36
CA PRO A 199 -30.82 46.78 -11.09
C PRO A 199 -32.29 47.03 -10.77
N PHE A 200 -32.60 47.33 -9.51
CA PHE A 200 -33.96 47.70 -9.15
C PHE A 200 -33.94 48.63 -7.95
N LEU A 201 -33.85 49.92 -8.26
CA LEU A 201 -34.59 51.02 -7.63
C LEU A 201 -34.24 52.26 -8.47
N ALA A 202 -34.75 52.29 -9.70
CA ALA A 202 -34.87 53.53 -10.45
C ALA A 202 -35.95 54.35 -9.74
N ALA A 203 -35.54 55.40 -9.02
CA ALA A 203 -36.45 56.34 -8.38
C ALA A 203 -37.31 57.03 -9.47
N PRO A 204 -38.65 57.04 -9.34
CA PRO A 204 -39.49 57.74 -10.28
C PRO A 204 -39.39 59.25 -10.09
N GLY A 205 -39.13 59.95 -11.20
CA GLY A 205 -39.78 61.20 -11.57
C GLY A 205 -39.66 62.39 -10.61
N LYS A 206 -38.77 63.32 -10.94
CA LYS A 206 -38.93 64.74 -10.57
C LYS A 206 -40.22 65.24 -11.21
N SER A 207 -41.27 65.44 -10.43
CA SER A 207 -42.43 66.24 -10.83
C SER A 207 -42.04 67.71 -10.80
N ALA A 208 -42.07 68.35 -11.97
CA ALA A 208 -42.03 69.79 -12.10
C ALA A 208 -43.29 70.39 -11.45
N ALA A 209 -43.11 71.36 -10.55
CA ALA A 209 -44.17 72.25 -10.12
C ALA A 209 -43.95 73.60 -10.82
N VAL A 210 -44.87 73.90 -11.74
CA VAL A 210 -45.05 75.18 -12.42
C VAL A 210 -46.10 75.98 -11.65
N ALA A 211 -45.76 77.24 -11.36
CA ALA A 211 -46.56 78.44 -11.13
C ALA A 211 -48.00 78.34 -10.56
N ALA A 212 -48.22 79.05 -9.44
CA ALA A 212 -49.08 80.24 -9.37
C ALA A 212 -48.76 81.03 -8.08
#